data_AF-A0A3G2XCT2-F1
#
_entry.id   AF-A0A3G2XCT2-F1
#
_cell.length_a   1.000
_cell.length_b   1.000
_cell.length_c   1.000
_cell.angle_alpha   90.00
_cell.angle_beta   90.00
_cell.angle_gamma   90.00
#
_symmetry.space_group_name_H-M   'P 1'
#
loop_
_entity.id
_entity.type
_entity.pdbx_description
1 polymer ?
#
loop_
_entity_poly.entity_id
_entity_poly.type
_entity_poly.pdbx_seq_one_letter_code
_entity_poly.pdbx_strand_id
1 'polypeptide(L)'
;KGIHVYSEIGELESVLVHEPGREIDYITPARLDELLFSAILESHDARKEHKLFVSELKANDINVVELTDLVTETYDLASQEAKDNLIEEFLEDSEPVLTEELKSVVRTYLKSIKSTRELIQMMMAGITKYDLGIEADHELIVDPMPNLYFTRDPFASVGNGVTIHYMRYKVRQRETLFSRFVFSNHPKLVNTPWYYDPSLKLSIEGGDVFIYNNNTLVVGVSERTDLETVTLLAKNIVANKECEFKRIVAINVPKWTNLMHLDTWLTMLDKDKFLYSPIANDVFKFWDYDLVNGGEEPQPVENGLPLEGLLESIINKKPILIPIAGEGASQIDIERETHFDGTNYLAIRPGVVIGYSRNEKTNAALEAAGIKVLPFHGNQLSLGMGNARCMSMPLSRK
;
A
#
# COMPACT_ATOMS: atom_id res chain seq x y z
N LYS A 1 19.48 6.06 -2.46
CA LYS A 1 20.30 6.55 -1.33
C LYS A 1 19.52 6.32 -0.03
N GLY A 2 19.03 5.09 0.19
CA GLY A 2 17.96 4.84 1.18
C GLY A 2 16.61 5.40 0.74
N ILE A 3 15.65 5.35 1.67
CA ILE A 3 14.31 5.92 1.56
C ILE A 3 14.38 7.45 1.61
N HIS A 4 13.60 8.12 0.76
CA HIS A 4 13.49 9.59 0.74
C HIS A 4 12.14 10.05 0.17
N VAL A 5 11.10 10.10 0.99
CA VAL A 5 9.74 10.44 0.59
C VAL A 5 9.17 11.47 1.58
N TYR A 6 9.33 12.75 1.25
CA TYR A 6 8.83 13.89 2.04
C TYR A 6 7.62 14.59 1.41
N SER A 7 7.01 14.00 0.38
CA SER A 7 5.78 14.48 -0.25
C SER A 7 5.06 13.36 -1.01
N GLU A 8 3.77 13.52 -1.30
CA GLU A 8 3.02 12.66 -2.23
C GLU A 8 3.34 12.96 -3.69
N ILE A 9 3.83 14.17 -3.98
CA ILE A 9 3.83 14.75 -5.33
C ILE A 9 5.21 15.04 -5.89
N GLY A 10 6.28 14.96 -5.09
CA GLY A 10 7.65 15.18 -5.54
C GLY A 10 7.98 14.28 -6.73
N GLU A 11 8.87 14.74 -7.61
CA GLU A 11 9.28 14.00 -8.81
C GLU A 11 9.75 12.60 -8.39
N LEU A 12 9.03 11.57 -8.86
CA LEU A 12 9.22 10.19 -8.42
C LEU A 12 10.49 9.64 -9.05
N GLU A 13 11.45 9.25 -8.22
CA GLU A 13 12.74 8.74 -8.68
C GLU A 13 12.77 7.21 -8.66
N SER A 14 12.28 6.60 -7.58
CA SER A 14 12.25 5.15 -7.40
C SER A 14 10.95 4.72 -6.75
N VAL A 15 10.38 3.62 -7.24
CA VAL A 15 9.09 3.10 -6.79
C VAL A 15 9.11 1.57 -6.77
N LEU A 16 8.59 0.98 -5.69
CA LEU A 16 8.34 -0.45 -5.59
C LEU A 16 6.98 -0.78 -6.22
N VAL A 17 6.93 -1.87 -6.98
CA VAL A 17 5.72 -2.48 -7.55
C VAL A 17 5.84 -4.00 -7.45
N HIS A 18 4.76 -4.72 -7.76
CA HIS A 18 4.78 -6.16 -7.89
C HIS A 18 3.81 -6.62 -8.98
N GLU A 19 4.32 -7.23 -10.05
CA GLU A 19 3.46 -7.87 -11.04
C GLU A 19 2.76 -9.09 -10.44
N PRO A 20 1.41 -9.19 -10.47
CA PRO A 20 0.71 -10.32 -9.86
C PRO A 20 1.13 -11.64 -10.51
N GLY A 21 1.71 -12.51 -9.69
CA GLY A 21 2.24 -13.82 -10.02
C GLY A 21 1.18 -14.92 -10.07
N ARG A 22 1.53 -16.11 -9.56
CA ARG A 22 0.64 -17.30 -9.57
C ARG A 22 -0.39 -17.24 -8.44
N GLU A 23 -0.15 -16.43 -7.41
CA GLU A 23 -1.04 -16.22 -6.27
C GLU A 23 -2.46 -15.81 -6.68
N ILE A 24 -2.63 -15.04 -7.76
CA ILE A 24 -3.96 -14.65 -8.25
C ILE A 24 -4.68 -15.80 -8.99
N ASP A 25 -3.96 -16.81 -9.46
CA ASP A 25 -4.54 -17.99 -10.12
C ASP A 25 -5.24 -18.93 -9.11
N TYR A 26 -5.00 -18.73 -7.82
CA TYR A 26 -5.62 -19.49 -6.72
C TYR A 26 -6.83 -18.80 -6.09
N ILE A 27 -7.25 -17.65 -6.63
CA ILE A 27 -8.49 -17.00 -6.20
C ILE A 27 -9.69 -17.82 -6.72
N THR A 28 -10.58 -18.22 -5.81
CA THR A 28 -11.77 -19.02 -6.13
C THR A 28 -13.05 -18.28 -5.75
N PRO A 29 -14.20 -18.58 -6.38
CA PRO A 29 -15.43 -17.83 -6.14
C PRO A 29 -15.87 -17.81 -4.67
N ALA A 30 -15.67 -18.92 -3.96
CA ALA A 30 -16.07 -19.06 -2.55
C ALA A 30 -15.17 -18.27 -1.58
N ARG A 31 -13.98 -17.83 -2.01
CA ARG A 31 -12.98 -17.15 -1.18
C ARG A 31 -12.77 -15.69 -1.57
N LEU A 32 -13.62 -15.09 -2.40
CA LEU A 32 -13.48 -13.69 -2.84
C LEU A 32 -13.44 -12.71 -1.67
N ASP A 33 -14.42 -12.79 -0.77
CA ASP A 33 -14.49 -11.92 0.40
C ASP A 33 -13.30 -12.14 1.35
N GLU A 34 -12.90 -13.41 1.55
CA GLU A 34 -11.77 -13.79 2.41
C GLU A 34 -10.43 -13.28 1.87
N LEU A 35 -10.23 -13.38 0.55
CA LEU A 35 -9.01 -12.97 -0.13
C LEU A 35 -9.00 -11.50 -0.52
N LEU A 36 -10.08 -10.77 -0.24
CA LEU A 36 -10.24 -9.32 -0.45
C LEU A 36 -10.32 -8.91 -1.93
N PHE A 37 -11.06 -9.66 -2.74
CA PHE A 37 -11.30 -9.34 -4.15
C PHE A 37 -12.79 -9.19 -4.45
N SER A 38 -13.14 -8.20 -5.28
CA SER A 38 -14.53 -8.02 -5.72
C SER A 38 -14.98 -9.07 -6.74
N ALA A 39 -14.03 -9.59 -7.52
CA ALA A 39 -14.23 -10.61 -8.54
C ALA A 39 -12.90 -11.30 -8.87
N ILE A 40 -12.98 -12.45 -9.55
CA ILE A 40 -11.80 -13.15 -10.06
C ILE A 40 -11.23 -12.39 -11.26
N LEU A 41 -9.91 -12.21 -11.27
CA LEU A 41 -9.19 -11.59 -12.38
C LEU A 41 -8.96 -12.59 -13.51
N GLU A 42 -8.98 -12.12 -14.75
CA GLU A 42 -8.31 -12.82 -15.83
C GLU A 42 -6.79 -12.55 -15.73
N SER A 43 -6.06 -13.54 -15.24
CA SER A 43 -4.67 -13.35 -14.82
C SER A 43 -3.71 -13.00 -15.96
N HIS A 44 -3.97 -13.43 -17.20
CA HIS A 44 -3.08 -13.11 -18.31
C HIS A 44 -3.17 -11.63 -18.69
N ASP A 45 -4.37 -11.07 -18.69
CA ASP A 45 -4.65 -9.68 -18.99
C ASP A 45 -4.27 -8.80 -17.81
N ALA A 46 -4.51 -9.20 -16.56
CA ALA A 46 -4.02 -8.47 -15.38
C ALA A 46 -2.49 -8.24 -15.41
N ARG A 47 -1.73 -9.27 -15.79
CA ARG A 47 -0.27 -9.16 -15.97
C ARG A 47 0.12 -8.24 -17.13
N LYS A 48 -0.62 -8.25 -18.25
CA LYS A 48 -0.39 -7.32 -19.37
C LYS A 48 -0.70 -5.88 -18.96
N GLU A 49 -1.80 -5.65 -18.25
CA GLU A 49 -2.20 -4.36 -17.70
C GLU A 49 -1.13 -3.81 -16.75
N HIS A 50 -0.60 -4.65 -15.85
CA HIS A 50 0.47 -4.25 -14.93
C HIS A 50 1.75 -3.88 -15.69
N LYS A 51 2.09 -4.60 -16.78
CA LYS A 51 3.22 -4.23 -17.65
C LYS A 51 3.01 -2.89 -18.35
N LEU A 52 1.78 -2.52 -18.71
CA LEU A 52 1.47 -1.18 -19.23
C LEU A 52 1.72 -0.10 -18.16
N PHE A 53 1.27 -0.34 -16.93
CA PHE A 53 1.55 0.54 -15.78
C PHE A 53 3.06 0.74 -15.56
N VAL A 54 3.82 -0.35 -15.51
CA VAL A 54 5.29 -0.30 -15.38
C VAL A 54 5.95 0.40 -16.56
N SER A 55 5.43 0.22 -17.78
CA SER A 55 5.95 0.88 -18.98
C SER A 55 5.75 2.39 -18.92
N GLU A 56 4.59 2.85 -18.46
CA GLU A 56 4.31 4.28 -18.28
C GLU A 56 5.23 4.92 -17.22
N LEU A 57 5.47 4.23 -16.10
CA LEU A 57 6.44 4.66 -15.09
C LEU A 57 7.85 4.81 -15.69
N LYS A 58 8.33 3.79 -16.41
CA LYS A 58 9.66 3.80 -17.06
C LYS A 58 9.77 4.85 -18.16
N ALA A 59 8.69 5.14 -18.89
CA ALA A 59 8.65 6.19 -19.89
C ALA A 59 8.81 7.60 -19.30
N ASN A 60 8.66 7.75 -17.99
CA ASN A 60 8.89 8.98 -17.23
C ASN A 60 10.20 8.93 -16.42
N ASP A 61 11.17 8.10 -16.84
CA ASP A 61 12.51 7.97 -16.24
C ASP A 61 12.53 7.51 -14.76
N ILE A 62 11.48 6.79 -14.33
CA ILE A 62 11.34 6.30 -12.96
C ILE A 62 12.04 4.94 -12.82
N ASN A 63 12.84 4.78 -11.77
CA ASN A 63 13.42 3.49 -11.38
C ASN A 63 12.35 2.59 -10.75
N VAL A 64 11.77 1.70 -11.56
CA VAL A 64 10.78 0.72 -11.09
C VAL A 64 11.47 -0.51 -10.52
N VAL A 65 11.21 -0.80 -9.24
CA VAL A 65 11.74 -1.93 -8.49
C VAL A 65 10.63 -2.98 -8.34
N GLU A 66 10.87 -4.19 -8.82
CA GLU A 66 9.95 -5.33 -8.64
C GLU A 66 10.21 -5.99 -7.28
N LEU A 67 9.17 -6.21 -6.48
CA LEU A 67 9.26 -6.82 -5.15
C LEU A 67 9.96 -8.18 -5.17
N THR A 68 9.57 -9.07 -6.10
CA THR A 68 10.20 -10.39 -6.22
C THR A 68 11.70 -10.28 -6.44
N ASP A 69 12.14 -9.35 -7.30
CA ASP A 69 13.55 -9.16 -7.62
C ASP A 69 14.31 -8.50 -6.46
N LEU A 70 13.70 -7.55 -5.74
CA LEU A 70 14.29 -6.94 -4.54
C LEU A 70 14.51 -7.97 -3.42
N VAL A 71 13.52 -8.83 -3.16
CA VAL A 71 13.64 -9.89 -2.14
C VAL A 71 14.68 -10.93 -2.58
N THR A 72 14.73 -11.27 -3.87
CA THR A 72 15.75 -12.16 -4.44
C THR A 72 17.16 -11.59 -4.25
N GLU A 73 17.40 -10.33 -4.65
CA GLU A 73 18.69 -9.65 -4.46
C GLU A 73 19.07 -9.60 -2.98
N THR A 74 18.11 -9.25 -2.11
CA THR A 74 18.32 -9.23 -0.66
C THR A 74 18.72 -10.61 -0.14
N TYR A 75 18.00 -11.65 -0.55
CA TYR A 75 18.26 -13.02 -0.10
C TYR A 75 19.66 -13.45 -0.51
N ASP A 76 20.06 -13.26 -1.77
CA ASP A 76 21.38 -13.67 -2.25
C ASP A 76 22.52 -13.02 -1.45
N LEU A 77 22.33 -11.76 -1.02
CA LEU A 77 23.28 -10.99 -0.21
C LEU A 77 23.22 -11.29 1.30
N ALA A 78 22.13 -11.88 1.79
CA ALA A 78 21.89 -12.07 3.21
C ALA A 78 22.78 -13.17 3.84
N SER A 79 22.94 -13.11 5.16
CA SER A 79 23.59 -14.16 5.94
C SER A 79 22.81 -15.47 5.86
N GLN A 80 23.49 -16.59 6.10
CA GLN A 80 22.82 -17.89 6.13
C GLN A 80 21.72 -17.95 7.21
N GLU A 81 21.96 -17.33 8.36
CA GLU A 81 20.97 -17.20 9.43
C GLU A 81 19.72 -16.46 8.98
N ALA A 82 19.86 -15.30 8.31
CA ALA A 82 18.72 -14.55 7.80
C ALA A 82 17.94 -15.33 6.73
N LYS A 83 18.64 -16.08 5.87
CA LYS A 83 18.03 -16.97 4.87
C LYS A 83 17.19 -18.07 5.50
N ASP A 84 17.73 -18.72 6.53
CA ASP A 84 17.03 -19.77 7.27
C ASP A 84 15.83 -19.19 8.05
N ASN A 85 16.01 -18.05 8.73
CA ASN A 85 14.94 -17.38 9.48
C ASN A 85 13.77 -16.94 8.58
N LEU A 86 14.03 -16.47 7.35
CA LEU A 86 12.97 -16.15 6.39
C LEU A 86 12.05 -17.36 6.12
N ILE A 87 12.63 -18.55 5.96
CA ILE A 87 11.88 -19.77 5.72
C ILE A 87 11.10 -20.18 6.98
N GLU A 88 11.72 -20.12 8.15
CA GLU A 88 11.03 -20.48 9.40
C GLU A 88 9.87 -19.54 9.71
N GLU A 89 10.05 -18.22 9.60
CA GLU A 89 8.97 -17.26 9.80
C GLU A 89 7.84 -17.45 8.78
N PHE A 90 8.15 -17.76 7.52
CA PHE A 90 7.13 -18.09 6.52
C PHE A 90 6.27 -19.30 6.92
N LEU A 91 6.89 -20.33 7.49
CA LEU A 91 6.21 -21.54 7.95
C LEU A 91 5.40 -21.28 9.22
N GLU A 92 5.90 -20.45 10.13
CA GLU A 92 5.23 -20.06 11.37
C GLU A 92 4.02 -19.17 11.10
N ASP A 93 4.14 -18.23 10.18
CA ASP A 93 3.09 -17.30 9.79
C ASP A 93 2.14 -17.84 8.71
N SER A 94 2.30 -19.10 8.31
CA SER A 94 1.46 -19.74 7.30
C SER A 94 -0.03 -19.66 7.65
N GLU A 95 -0.83 -19.44 6.61
CA GLU A 95 -2.27 -19.69 6.61
C GLU A 95 -2.53 -20.71 5.48
N PRO A 96 -3.26 -21.81 5.73
CA PRO A 96 -3.63 -22.33 7.04
C PRO A 96 -2.42 -22.63 7.92
N VAL A 97 -2.65 -22.74 9.24
CA VAL A 97 -1.61 -23.16 10.19
C VAL A 97 -1.15 -24.57 9.86
N LEU A 98 0.15 -24.73 9.62
CA LEU A 98 0.74 -26.01 9.25
C LEU A 98 0.92 -26.92 10.47
N THR A 99 0.60 -28.20 10.31
CA THR A 99 1.03 -29.25 11.25
C THR A 99 2.55 -29.41 11.20
N GLU A 100 3.16 -29.97 12.25
CA GLU A 100 4.62 -30.18 12.27
C GLU A 100 5.11 -31.10 11.14
N GLU A 101 4.28 -32.06 10.71
CA GLU A 101 4.56 -32.90 9.54
C GLU A 101 4.60 -32.07 8.26
N LEU A 102 3.55 -31.26 8.01
CA LEU A 102 3.49 -30.40 6.82
C LEU A 102 4.57 -29.32 6.84
N LYS A 103 4.90 -28.72 7.99
CA LYS A 103 6.03 -27.79 8.12
C LYS A 103 7.34 -28.44 7.67
N SER A 104 7.59 -29.68 8.07
CA SER A 104 8.80 -30.42 7.68
C SER A 104 8.85 -30.65 6.16
N VAL A 105 7.72 -31.05 5.56
CA VAL A 105 7.60 -31.27 4.11
C VAL A 105 7.80 -29.97 3.34
N VAL A 106 7.08 -28.90 3.71
CA VAL A 106 7.18 -27.59 3.05
C VAL A 106 8.57 -26.99 3.19
N ARG A 107 9.19 -27.07 4.38
CA ARG A 107 10.59 -26.63 4.59
C ARG A 107 11.55 -27.35 3.64
N THR A 108 11.42 -28.67 3.56
CA THR A 108 12.27 -29.49 2.69
C THR A 108 12.07 -29.14 1.22
N TYR A 109 10.82 -28.93 0.80
CA TYR A 109 10.48 -28.49 -0.54
C TYR A 109 11.12 -27.13 -0.86
N LEU A 110 10.92 -26.11 -0.02
CA LEU A 110 11.49 -24.77 -0.23
C LEU A 110 13.02 -24.81 -0.31
N LYS A 111 13.70 -25.56 0.58
CA LYS A 111 15.16 -25.72 0.55
C LYS A 111 15.67 -26.52 -0.65
N SER A 112 14.80 -27.25 -1.35
CA SER A 112 15.17 -28.00 -2.56
C SER A 112 15.23 -27.12 -3.82
N ILE A 113 14.50 -26.00 -3.83
CA ILE A 113 14.42 -25.06 -4.95
C ILE A 113 15.81 -24.44 -5.19
N LYS A 114 16.29 -24.49 -6.44
CA LYS A 114 17.65 -24.07 -6.80
C LYS A 114 17.77 -22.59 -7.14
N SER A 115 16.71 -22.01 -7.70
CA SER A 115 16.65 -20.59 -8.04
C SER A 115 16.10 -19.80 -6.85
N THR A 116 16.86 -18.84 -6.32
CA THR A 116 16.37 -17.93 -5.27
C THR A 116 15.07 -17.24 -5.70
N ARG A 117 15.01 -16.81 -6.96
CA ARG A 117 13.81 -16.16 -7.49
C ARG A 117 12.59 -17.08 -7.48
N GLU A 118 12.78 -18.35 -7.84
CA GLU A 118 11.71 -19.35 -7.80
C GLU A 118 11.26 -19.65 -6.37
N LEU A 119 12.20 -19.70 -5.42
CA LEU A 119 11.88 -19.83 -3.99
C LEU A 119 10.96 -18.70 -3.53
N ILE A 120 11.32 -17.44 -3.81
CA ILE A 120 10.51 -16.28 -3.44
C ILE A 120 9.15 -16.29 -4.15
N GLN A 121 9.13 -16.62 -5.44
CA GLN A 121 7.86 -16.75 -6.18
C GLN A 121 6.95 -17.82 -5.58
N MET A 122 7.48 -18.96 -5.14
CA MET A 122 6.68 -20.00 -4.49
C MET A 122 6.15 -19.57 -3.12
N MET A 123 6.93 -18.81 -2.34
CA MET A 123 6.46 -18.26 -1.07
C MET A 123 5.31 -17.26 -1.27
N MET A 124 5.38 -16.43 -2.32
CA MET A 124 4.33 -15.46 -2.68
C MET A 124 3.08 -16.16 -3.24
N ALA A 125 3.28 -17.12 -4.14
CA ALA A 125 2.23 -17.84 -4.86
C ALA A 125 1.32 -18.68 -3.94
N GLY A 126 1.85 -19.21 -2.84
CA GLY A 126 1.23 -20.30 -2.12
C GLY A 126 1.65 -21.67 -2.68
N ILE A 127 1.42 -22.72 -1.90
CA ILE A 127 1.94 -24.07 -2.16
C ILE A 127 0.79 -25.06 -2.12
N THR A 128 0.63 -25.83 -3.20
CA THR A 128 -0.39 -26.86 -3.29
C THR A 128 0.16 -28.24 -2.93
N LYS A 129 -0.74 -29.19 -2.63
CA LYS A 129 -0.39 -30.60 -2.46
C LYS A 129 0.28 -31.19 -3.70
N TYR A 130 -0.04 -30.64 -4.88
CA TYR A 130 0.53 -31.06 -6.17
C TYR A 130 1.98 -30.60 -6.31
N ASP A 131 2.32 -29.39 -5.87
CA ASP A 131 3.70 -28.90 -5.86
C ASP A 131 4.58 -29.77 -4.93
N LEU A 132 4.00 -30.27 -3.83
CA LEU A 132 4.68 -31.15 -2.86
C LEU A 132 4.69 -32.64 -3.24
N GLY A 133 3.83 -33.06 -4.17
CA GLY A 133 3.65 -34.48 -4.52
C GLY A 133 3.10 -35.34 -3.37
N ILE A 134 2.20 -34.77 -2.54
CA ILE A 134 1.57 -35.46 -1.40
C ILE A 134 0.06 -35.55 -1.58
N GLU A 135 -0.56 -36.49 -0.86
CA GLU A 135 -2.01 -36.51 -0.68
C GLU A 135 -2.41 -35.67 0.54
N ALA A 136 -3.45 -34.86 0.38
CA ALA A 136 -4.04 -34.04 1.43
C ALA A 136 -5.52 -33.77 1.13
N ASP A 137 -6.29 -33.53 2.19
CA ASP A 137 -7.74 -33.25 2.13
C ASP A 137 -8.05 -31.92 1.43
N HIS A 138 -7.10 -30.99 1.41
CA HIS A 138 -7.20 -29.69 0.76
C HIS A 138 -6.09 -29.51 -0.29
N GLU A 139 -6.38 -28.77 -1.36
CA GLU A 139 -5.41 -28.53 -2.43
C GLU A 139 -4.33 -27.54 -2.03
N LEU A 140 -4.69 -26.45 -1.36
CA LEU A 140 -3.74 -25.46 -0.82
C LEU A 140 -3.24 -25.94 0.54
N ILE A 141 -1.93 -26.16 0.62
CA ILE A 141 -1.21 -26.46 1.86
C ILE A 141 -0.76 -25.16 2.52
N VAL A 142 -0.33 -24.19 1.71
CA VAL A 142 -0.06 -22.81 2.12
C VAL A 142 -0.81 -21.88 1.16
N ASP A 143 -1.62 -20.99 1.70
CA ASP A 143 -2.43 -20.06 0.92
C ASP A 143 -1.59 -19.05 0.14
N PRO A 144 -2.12 -18.55 -1.00
CA PRO A 144 -1.52 -17.45 -1.74
C PRO A 144 -1.47 -16.17 -0.90
N MET A 145 -0.63 -15.22 -1.32
CA MET A 145 -0.73 -13.82 -0.91
C MET A 145 -1.20 -12.96 -2.09
N PRO A 146 -2.47 -13.07 -2.52
CA PRO A 146 -2.92 -12.55 -3.81
C PRO A 146 -2.92 -11.02 -3.91
N ASN A 147 -2.85 -10.32 -2.77
CA ASN A 147 -2.86 -8.86 -2.70
C ASN A 147 -1.46 -8.23 -2.79
N LEU A 148 -0.39 -9.03 -2.98
CA LEU A 148 1.00 -8.53 -3.04
C LEU A 148 1.22 -7.44 -4.09
N TYR A 149 0.43 -7.41 -5.16
CA TYR A 149 0.54 -6.38 -6.20
C TYR A 149 0.10 -5.00 -5.70
N PHE A 150 -0.63 -4.93 -4.58
CA PHE A 150 -0.89 -3.72 -3.83
C PHE A 150 0.24 -3.41 -2.85
N THR A 151 1.41 -3.08 -3.41
CA THR A 151 2.65 -2.81 -2.65
C THR A 151 2.58 -1.58 -1.74
N ARG A 152 1.52 -0.77 -1.86
CA ARG A 152 1.24 0.38 -0.99
C ARG A 152 1.12 0.00 0.48
N ASP A 153 0.55 -1.15 0.77
CA ASP A 153 -0.05 -1.39 2.09
C ASP A 153 0.85 -2.08 3.11
N PRO A 154 1.73 -3.04 2.76
CA PRO A 154 2.54 -3.76 3.75
C PRO A 154 3.52 -2.89 4.54
N PHE A 155 4.04 -1.84 3.91
CA PHE A 155 4.86 -0.82 4.56
C PHE A 155 4.65 0.54 3.88
N ALA A 156 4.98 1.65 4.54
CA ALA A 156 5.00 2.97 3.92
C ALA A 156 6.32 3.70 4.17
N SER A 157 6.86 4.31 3.11
CA SER A 157 7.98 5.25 3.21
C SER A 157 7.53 6.55 3.89
N VAL A 158 8.20 6.96 4.95
CA VAL A 158 7.85 8.12 5.77
C VAL A 158 9.09 8.99 5.98
N GLY A 159 9.25 10.03 5.15
CA GLY A 159 10.48 10.84 5.15
C GLY A 159 11.68 9.99 4.73
N ASN A 160 12.64 9.81 5.63
CA ASN A 160 13.77 8.88 5.44
C ASN A 160 13.61 7.57 6.21
N GLY A 161 12.49 7.37 6.92
CA GLY A 161 12.14 6.16 7.64
C GLY A 161 11.05 5.35 6.96
N VAL A 162 10.57 4.33 7.67
CA VAL A 162 9.51 3.42 7.22
C VAL A 162 8.57 3.04 8.36
N THR A 163 7.30 2.82 8.04
CA THR A 163 6.37 2.08 8.91
C THR A 163 6.12 0.71 8.28
N ILE A 164 6.47 -0.39 8.96
CA ILE A 164 6.15 -1.75 8.50
C ILE A 164 4.97 -2.24 9.32
N HIS A 165 3.88 -2.58 8.67
CA HIS A 165 2.59 -2.51 9.32
C HIS A 165 2.13 -3.80 9.99
N TYR A 166 1.30 -3.68 11.02
CA TYR A 166 0.41 -4.76 11.42
C TYR A 166 -0.91 -4.61 10.64
N MET A 167 -1.05 -5.37 9.56
CA MET A 167 -2.19 -5.26 8.65
C MET A 167 -3.47 -5.84 9.26
N ARG A 168 -4.65 -5.46 8.75
CA ARG A 168 -5.93 -5.82 9.37
C ARG A 168 -6.22 -7.32 9.30
N TYR A 169 -6.00 -7.93 8.13
CA TYR A 169 -6.37 -9.31 7.83
C TYR A 169 -5.16 -10.21 7.62
N LYS A 170 -5.26 -11.46 8.10
CA LYS A 170 -4.16 -12.44 8.06
C LYS A 170 -3.62 -12.68 6.65
N VAL A 171 -4.50 -12.72 5.64
CA VAL A 171 -4.11 -12.89 4.22
C VAL A 171 -3.07 -11.85 3.78
N ARG A 172 -3.15 -10.62 4.32
CA ARG A 172 -2.21 -9.53 4.02
C ARG A 172 -1.10 -9.37 5.06
N GLN A 173 -1.34 -9.69 6.33
CA GLN A 173 -0.30 -9.65 7.37
C GLN A 173 0.95 -10.45 6.97
N ARG A 174 0.74 -11.58 6.27
CA ARG A 174 1.82 -12.44 5.75
C ARG A 174 2.75 -11.71 4.76
N GLU A 175 2.26 -10.71 4.03
CA GLU A 175 3.05 -9.93 3.06
C GLU A 175 4.18 -9.14 3.76
N THR A 176 3.97 -8.78 5.02
CA THR A 176 4.94 -7.96 5.79
C THR A 176 6.23 -8.73 6.11
N LEU A 177 6.24 -10.06 5.96
CA LEU A 177 7.44 -10.88 5.98
C LEU A 177 8.50 -10.34 5.02
N PHE A 178 8.11 -10.09 3.77
CA PHE A 178 9.03 -9.60 2.74
C PHE A 178 9.49 -8.18 3.02
N SER A 179 8.61 -7.35 3.59
CA SER A 179 8.93 -5.99 4.00
C SER A 179 10.02 -5.98 5.07
N ARG A 180 9.82 -6.74 6.16
CA ARG A 180 10.84 -6.88 7.22
C ARG A 180 12.14 -7.42 6.65
N PHE A 181 12.09 -8.45 5.81
CA PHE A 181 13.27 -9.08 5.25
C PHE A 181 14.14 -8.10 4.45
N VAL A 182 13.56 -7.30 3.55
CA VAL A 182 14.32 -6.33 2.74
C VAL A 182 14.88 -5.19 3.58
N PHE A 183 14.11 -4.66 4.53
CA PHE A 183 14.56 -3.57 5.38
C PHE A 183 15.57 -4.00 6.44
N SER A 184 15.60 -5.27 6.84
CA SER A 184 16.59 -5.77 7.80
C SER A 184 17.91 -6.22 7.17
N ASN A 185 17.94 -6.51 5.85
CA ASN A 185 19.09 -7.18 5.24
C ASN A 185 19.65 -6.47 4.00
N HIS A 186 18.86 -5.71 3.24
CA HIS A 186 19.34 -5.12 2.00
C HIS A 186 20.31 -3.95 2.31
N PRO A 187 21.53 -3.90 1.73
CA PRO A 187 22.53 -2.88 2.08
C PRO A 187 22.08 -1.42 1.91
N LYS A 188 21.17 -1.17 0.97
CA LYS A 188 20.60 0.18 0.75
C LYS A 188 19.46 0.54 1.71
N LEU A 189 18.90 -0.42 2.45
CA LEU A 189 17.70 -0.26 3.27
C LEU A 189 17.94 -0.50 4.76
N VAL A 190 18.99 -1.23 5.15
CA VAL A 190 19.28 -1.62 6.54
C VAL A 190 19.42 -0.45 7.53
N ASN A 191 19.79 0.74 7.03
CA ASN A 191 19.91 1.94 7.85
C ASN A 191 18.61 2.76 7.92
N THR A 192 17.51 2.27 7.36
CA THR A 192 16.21 2.97 7.39
C THR A 192 15.62 2.82 8.80
N PRO A 193 15.33 3.91 9.53
CA PRO A 193 14.68 3.82 10.83
C PRO A 193 13.22 3.36 10.69
N TRP A 194 12.76 2.50 11.60
CA TRP A 194 11.38 2.01 11.61
C TRP A 194 10.58 2.77 12.66
N TYR A 195 9.44 3.35 12.25
CA TYR A 195 8.50 4.04 13.14
C TYR A 195 7.31 3.16 13.56
N TYR A 196 7.17 2.01 12.91
CA TYR A 196 6.17 1.00 13.25
C TYR A 196 6.68 -0.36 12.77
N ASP A 197 6.33 -1.42 13.50
CA ASP A 197 6.64 -2.79 13.12
C ASP A 197 5.43 -3.74 13.40
N PRO A 198 5.32 -4.89 12.71
CA PRO A 198 4.16 -5.77 12.83
C PRO A 198 3.94 -6.36 14.25
N SER A 199 4.96 -6.37 15.13
CA SER A 199 4.81 -6.92 16.49
C SER A 199 3.96 -6.06 17.42
N LEU A 200 3.70 -4.80 17.04
CA LEU A 200 2.90 -3.84 17.80
C LEU A 200 1.40 -4.14 17.83
N LYS A 201 0.89 -4.97 16.92
CA LYS A 201 -0.47 -5.54 16.91
C LYS A 201 -1.64 -4.54 16.96
N LEU A 202 -1.43 -3.29 16.56
CA LEU A 202 -2.51 -2.32 16.30
C LEU A 202 -2.62 -2.05 14.80
N SER A 203 -3.83 -2.06 14.26
CA SER A 203 -4.03 -2.12 12.81
C SER A 203 -3.66 -0.80 12.13
N ILE A 204 -2.81 -0.88 11.11
CA ILE A 204 -2.47 0.21 10.19
C ILE A 204 -2.13 -0.39 8.82
N GLU A 205 -2.45 0.30 7.74
CA GLU A 205 -2.05 -0.09 6.39
C GLU A 205 -1.60 1.14 5.59
N GLY A 206 -0.71 0.95 4.62
CA GLY A 206 -0.07 2.07 3.92
C GLY A 206 -0.98 2.89 3.00
N GLY A 207 -2.12 2.37 2.56
CA GLY A 207 -3.16 3.15 1.87
C GLY A 207 -3.66 4.32 2.72
N ASP A 208 -3.59 4.21 4.04
CA ASP A 208 -3.95 5.29 4.97
C ASP A 208 -2.82 6.29 5.21
N VAL A 209 -1.57 5.99 4.84
CA VAL A 209 -0.40 6.82 5.16
C VAL A 209 -0.09 7.78 4.02
N PHE A 210 0.02 9.07 4.34
CA PHE A 210 0.30 10.14 3.40
C PHE A 210 1.37 11.08 3.93
N ILE A 211 2.28 11.48 3.03
CA ILE A 211 3.31 12.46 3.33
C ILE A 211 2.96 13.76 2.61
N TYR A 212 2.30 14.70 3.26
CA TYR A 212 1.89 15.94 2.56
C TYR A 212 3.08 16.88 2.34
N ASN A 213 3.94 17.02 3.36
CA ASN A 213 5.17 17.81 3.29
C ASN A 213 6.11 17.41 4.45
N ASN A 214 7.30 18.01 4.53
CA ASN A 214 8.30 17.73 5.57
C ASN A 214 7.82 17.87 7.03
N ASN A 215 6.75 18.62 7.29
CA ASN A 215 6.25 18.83 8.66
C ASN A 215 5.01 17.99 8.97
N THR A 216 4.21 17.59 7.97
CA THR A 216 2.88 17.03 8.21
C THR A 216 2.67 15.69 7.52
N LEU A 217 2.42 14.69 8.35
CA LEU A 217 1.84 13.41 7.95
C LEU A 217 0.32 13.51 7.99
N VAL A 218 -0.33 12.79 7.09
CA VAL A 218 -1.78 12.58 7.14
C VAL A 218 -2.01 11.08 7.21
N VAL A 219 -2.86 10.63 8.15
CA VAL A 219 -3.15 9.21 8.34
C VAL A 219 -4.66 8.98 8.38
N GLY A 220 -5.15 8.02 7.61
CA GLY A 220 -6.54 7.61 7.63
C GLY A 220 -6.95 6.92 8.93
N VAL A 221 -8.17 7.19 9.38
CA VAL A 221 -8.90 6.36 10.34
C VAL A 221 -10.01 5.68 9.57
N SER A 222 -9.78 4.42 9.22
CA SER A 222 -10.43 3.74 8.10
C SER A 222 -10.94 2.35 8.53
N GLU A 223 -11.31 1.51 7.56
CA GLU A 223 -11.60 0.11 7.83
C GLU A 223 -10.32 -0.65 8.25
N ARG A 224 -9.14 -0.15 7.85
CA ARG A 224 -7.85 -0.82 8.05
C ARG A 224 -6.92 -0.18 9.07
N THR A 225 -7.12 1.10 9.39
CA THR A 225 -6.29 1.82 10.35
C THR A 225 -7.15 2.42 11.48
N ASP A 226 -6.79 2.09 12.72
CA ASP A 226 -7.48 2.59 13.91
C ASP A 226 -6.84 3.87 14.45
N LEU A 227 -7.63 4.76 15.03
CA LEU A 227 -7.12 6.01 15.61
C LEU A 227 -6.11 5.75 16.74
N GLU A 228 -6.29 4.68 17.52
CA GLU A 228 -5.34 4.27 18.55
C GLU A 228 -3.96 3.89 17.96
N THR A 229 -3.93 3.33 16.75
CA THR A 229 -2.68 3.04 16.04
C THR A 229 -1.99 4.32 15.61
N VAL A 230 -2.74 5.35 15.21
CA VAL A 230 -2.17 6.68 14.91
C VAL A 230 -1.56 7.31 16.16
N THR A 231 -2.19 7.13 17.33
CA THR A 231 -1.60 7.55 18.63
C THR A 231 -0.29 6.82 18.92
N LEU A 232 -0.23 5.50 18.69
CA LEU A 232 1.00 4.73 18.86
C LEU A 232 2.10 5.17 17.87
N LEU A 233 1.73 5.41 16.61
CA LEU A 233 2.65 5.94 15.60
C LEU A 233 3.21 7.31 16.01
N ALA A 234 2.35 8.21 16.51
CA ALA A 234 2.77 9.52 16.98
C ALA A 234 3.80 9.41 18.13
N LYS A 235 3.55 8.52 19.10
CA LYS A 235 4.51 8.20 20.18
C LYS A 235 5.84 7.69 19.62
N ASN A 236 5.82 6.76 18.68
CA ASN A 236 7.04 6.19 18.10
C ASN A 236 7.86 7.23 17.33
N ILE A 237 7.19 8.14 16.61
CA ILE A 237 7.85 9.25 15.91
C ILE A 237 8.52 10.20 16.91
N VAL A 238 7.84 10.61 17.99
CA VAL A 238 8.42 11.49 19.03
C VAL A 238 9.61 10.82 19.74
N ALA A 239 9.57 9.50 19.90
CA ALA A 239 10.68 8.74 20.47
C ALA A 239 11.92 8.74 19.56
N ASN A 240 11.74 8.81 18.24
CA ASN A 240 12.84 8.87 17.27
C ASN A 240 13.38 10.29 17.09
N LYS A 241 14.61 10.54 17.54
CA LYS A 241 15.22 11.89 17.56
C LYS A 241 15.72 12.40 16.21
N GLU A 242 15.75 11.54 15.19
CA GLU A 242 16.15 11.91 13.83
C GLU A 242 14.93 12.23 12.95
N CYS A 243 13.72 11.87 13.40
CA CYS A 243 12.49 12.18 12.69
C CYS A 243 12.11 13.65 12.87
N GLU A 244 11.87 14.36 11.77
CA GLU A 244 11.62 15.81 11.76
C GLU A 244 10.15 16.20 11.51
N PHE A 245 9.26 15.23 11.32
CA PHE A 245 7.82 15.51 11.21
C PHE A 245 7.30 16.12 12.52
N LYS A 246 6.37 17.07 12.39
CA LYS A 246 5.91 17.92 13.50
C LYS A 246 4.43 17.73 13.83
N ARG A 247 3.66 17.22 12.87
CA ARG A 247 2.22 17.11 12.94
C ARG A 247 1.76 15.81 12.28
N ILE A 248 0.81 15.13 12.89
CA ILE A 248 -0.04 14.16 12.21
C ILE A 248 -1.46 14.71 12.16
N VAL A 249 -2.09 14.64 11.00
CA VAL A 249 -3.53 14.84 10.84
C VAL A 249 -4.17 13.47 10.63
N ALA A 250 -4.99 13.02 11.58
CA ALA A 250 -5.80 11.83 11.42
C ALA A 250 -7.13 12.19 10.73
N ILE A 251 -7.52 11.47 9.67
CA ILE A 251 -8.75 11.73 8.91
C ILE A 251 -9.67 10.52 8.93
N ASN A 252 -10.83 10.64 9.56
CA ASN A 252 -11.89 9.63 9.51
C ASN A 252 -12.51 9.55 8.12
N VAL A 253 -12.70 8.32 7.65
CA VAL A 253 -13.39 8.00 6.38
C VAL A 253 -14.50 6.97 6.59
N PRO A 254 -15.41 6.76 5.61
CA PRO A 254 -16.36 5.66 5.66
C PRO A 254 -15.65 4.30 5.83
N LYS A 255 -16.24 3.42 6.62
CA LYS A 255 -15.66 2.11 6.99
C LYS A 255 -16.14 1.02 6.03
N TRP A 256 -15.91 1.23 4.74
CA TRP A 256 -16.39 0.32 3.70
C TRP A 256 -15.30 -0.70 3.35
N THR A 257 -15.65 -1.98 3.29
CA THR A 257 -14.68 -3.06 3.02
C THR A 257 -14.07 -3.00 1.62
N ASN A 258 -14.81 -2.42 0.66
CA ASN A 258 -14.38 -2.24 -0.72
C ASN A 258 -13.75 -0.86 -1.02
N LEU A 259 -13.67 0.02 -0.03
CA LEU A 259 -13.04 1.36 -0.08
C LEU A 259 -12.42 1.63 1.29
N MET A 260 -11.35 0.89 1.55
CA MET A 260 -10.94 0.50 2.89
C MET A 260 -9.89 1.45 3.52
N HIS A 261 -9.29 2.33 2.72
CA HIS A 261 -8.23 3.25 3.12
C HIS A 261 -8.56 4.69 2.77
N LEU A 262 -7.92 5.66 3.42
CA LEU A 262 -8.08 7.09 3.12
C LEU A 262 -7.85 7.42 1.64
N ASP A 263 -6.92 6.75 0.96
CA ASP A 263 -6.61 7.03 -0.44
C ASP A 263 -7.69 6.61 -1.45
N THR A 264 -8.69 5.84 -1.01
CA THR A 264 -9.92 5.56 -1.76
C THR A 264 -10.99 6.65 -1.55
N TRP A 265 -10.69 7.68 -0.75
CA TRP A 265 -11.60 8.79 -0.43
C TRP A 265 -11.00 10.18 -0.67
N LEU A 266 -9.69 10.35 -0.48
CA LEU A 266 -8.99 11.64 -0.59
C LEU A 266 -7.51 11.43 -0.97
N THR A 267 -7.01 12.15 -1.98
CA THR A 267 -5.59 12.16 -2.35
C THR A 267 -5.07 13.56 -2.68
N MET A 268 -3.78 13.79 -2.47
CA MET A 268 -3.07 15.00 -2.88
C MET A 268 -2.32 14.75 -4.19
N LEU A 269 -2.64 15.50 -5.24
CA LEU A 269 -2.15 15.25 -6.61
C LEU A 269 -1.28 16.38 -7.18
N ASP A 270 -1.35 17.55 -6.56
CA ASP A 270 -0.47 18.70 -6.83
C ASP A 270 -0.28 19.51 -5.53
N LYS A 271 0.50 20.57 -5.57
CA LYS A 271 0.87 21.40 -4.41
C LYS A 271 -0.34 21.95 -3.65
N ASP A 272 -1.44 22.19 -4.36
CA ASP A 272 -2.68 22.74 -3.83
C ASP A 272 -3.94 21.99 -4.33
N LYS A 273 -3.80 20.83 -4.99
CA LYS A 273 -4.93 20.11 -5.61
C LYS A 273 -5.15 18.77 -4.94
N PHE A 274 -6.40 18.52 -4.58
CA PHE A 274 -6.84 17.31 -3.92
C PHE A 274 -8.02 16.73 -4.68
N LEU A 275 -8.03 15.41 -4.82
CA LEU A 275 -9.13 14.65 -5.40
C LEU A 275 -9.87 13.93 -4.28
N TYR A 276 -11.19 14.05 -4.22
CA TYR A 276 -11.99 13.47 -3.15
C TYR A 276 -13.30 12.88 -3.67
N SER A 277 -13.84 11.87 -2.96
CA SER A 277 -15.20 11.39 -3.20
C SER A 277 -16.21 12.19 -2.37
N PRO A 278 -17.22 12.83 -3.00
CA PRO A 278 -18.30 13.50 -2.27
C PRO A 278 -19.11 12.58 -1.35
N ILE A 279 -19.04 11.26 -1.55
CA ILE A 279 -19.72 10.26 -0.70
C ILE A 279 -19.26 10.35 0.76
N ALA A 280 -18.02 10.80 1.00
CA ALA A 280 -17.45 10.93 2.35
C ALA A 280 -17.76 12.27 3.05
N ASN A 281 -18.47 13.20 2.40
CA ASN A 281 -18.67 14.58 2.91
C ASN A 281 -19.14 14.64 4.37
N ASP A 282 -20.14 13.84 4.73
CA ASP A 282 -20.74 13.84 6.08
C ASP A 282 -20.01 12.92 7.07
N VAL A 283 -18.95 12.25 6.63
CA VAL A 283 -18.18 11.27 7.42
C VAL A 283 -16.79 11.77 7.77
N PHE A 284 -16.22 12.69 6.99
CA PHE A 284 -14.93 13.29 7.29
C PHE A 284 -14.92 13.93 8.69
N LYS A 285 -13.95 13.50 9.50
CA LYS A 285 -13.69 14.03 10.84
C LYS A 285 -12.19 14.02 11.09
N PHE A 286 -11.67 15.01 11.80
CA PHE A 286 -10.24 15.26 11.86
C PHE A 286 -9.71 15.33 13.30
N TRP A 287 -8.48 14.86 13.49
CA TRP A 287 -7.72 15.06 14.72
C TRP A 287 -6.29 15.48 14.41
N ASP A 288 -5.72 16.34 15.25
CA ASP A 288 -4.33 16.76 15.19
C ASP A 288 -3.52 16.11 16.32
N TYR A 289 -2.29 15.71 15.98
CA TYR A 289 -1.25 15.34 16.93
C TYR A 289 -0.10 16.34 16.82
N ASP A 290 0.29 16.96 17.93
CA ASP A 290 1.48 17.81 18.03
C ASP A 290 2.70 16.96 18.41
N LEU A 291 3.59 16.71 17.45
CA LEU A 291 4.80 15.91 17.66
C LEU A 291 5.98 16.72 18.26
N VAL A 292 5.77 18.01 18.51
CA VAL A 292 6.80 18.92 19.03
C VAL A 292 6.54 19.24 20.50
N ASN A 293 5.32 19.67 20.83
CA ASN A 293 4.96 20.09 22.20
C ASN A 293 3.88 19.20 22.85
N GLY A 294 3.44 18.14 22.19
CA GLY A 294 2.43 17.20 22.72
C GLY A 294 2.94 16.24 23.79
N GLY A 295 4.21 16.36 24.22
CA GLY A 295 4.86 15.44 25.16
C GLY A 295 5.32 14.14 24.50
N GLU A 296 5.72 13.15 25.30
CA GLU A 296 6.21 11.85 24.80
C GLU A 296 5.10 10.97 24.19
N GLU A 297 3.84 11.22 24.58
CA GLU A 297 2.67 10.47 24.12
C GLU A 297 1.57 11.44 23.64
N PRO A 298 1.78 12.15 22.52
CA PRO A 298 0.81 13.11 22.00
C PRO A 298 -0.55 12.44 21.74
N GLN A 299 -1.62 13.13 22.12
CA GLN A 299 -3.00 12.64 22.01
C GLN A 299 -3.74 13.30 20.84
N PRO A 300 -4.74 12.63 20.24
CA PRO A 300 -5.55 13.22 19.19
C PRO A 300 -6.40 14.38 19.73
N VAL A 301 -6.23 15.57 19.17
CA VAL A 301 -7.06 16.75 19.45
C VAL A 301 -8.02 16.95 18.30
N GLU A 302 -9.32 16.90 18.57
CA GLU A 302 -10.34 17.06 17.52
C GLU A 302 -10.23 18.43 16.84
N ASN A 303 -10.20 18.43 15.51
CA ASN A 303 -10.16 19.62 14.68
C ASN A 303 -11.50 19.77 13.94
N GLY A 304 -12.28 20.79 14.32
CA GLY A 304 -13.63 21.04 13.80
C GLY A 304 -13.68 21.86 12.50
N LEU A 305 -12.56 22.09 11.81
CA LEU A 305 -12.56 22.76 10.52
C LEU A 305 -13.29 21.93 9.45
N PRO A 306 -13.92 22.54 8.45
CA PRO A 306 -14.33 21.83 7.24
C PRO A 306 -13.10 21.34 6.45
N LEU A 307 -13.28 20.36 5.55
CA LEU A 307 -12.18 19.76 4.77
C LEU A 307 -11.30 20.81 4.07
N GLU A 308 -11.90 21.81 3.41
CA GLU A 308 -11.14 22.90 2.76
C GLU A 308 -10.25 23.65 3.77
N GLY A 309 -10.79 24.01 4.93
CA GLY A 309 -10.04 24.70 5.98
C GLY A 309 -8.96 23.83 6.63
N LEU A 310 -9.23 22.52 6.81
CA LEU A 310 -8.22 21.57 7.27
C LEU A 310 -7.03 21.54 6.31
N LEU A 311 -7.29 21.33 5.02
CA LEU A 311 -6.25 21.22 4.00
C LEU A 311 -5.46 22.53 3.87
N GLU A 312 -6.15 23.68 3.90
CA GLU A 312 -5.51 25.00 3.93
C GLU A 312 -4.56 25.15 5.13
N SER A 313 -4.92 24.62 6.30
CA SER A 313 -4.05 24.63 7.50
C SER A 313 -2.76 23.81 7.33
N ILE A 314 -2.73 22.85 6.39
CA ILE A 314 -1.57 22.01 6.12
C ILE A 314 -0.66 22.67 5.08
N ILE A 315 -1.23 23.16 3.98
CA ILE A 315 -0.47 23.70 2.83
C ILE A 315 -0.25 25.22 2.89
N ASN A 316 -0.90 25.92 3.82
CA ASN A 316 -0.87 27.37 4.01
C ASN A 316 -1.28 28.17 2.76
N LYS A 317 -2.21 27.60 1.98
CA LYS A 317 -2.77 28.15 0.74
C LYS A 317 -4.17 27.59 0.55
N LYS A 318 -5.01 28.34 -0.16
CA LYS A 318 -6.34 27.87 -0.56
C LYS A 318 -6.21 26.58 -1.39
N PRO A 319 -6.81 25.45 -0.96
CA PRO A 319 -6.79 24.22 -1.72
C PRO A 319 -7.84 24.24 -2.83
N ILE A 320 -7.60 23.43 -3.86
CA ILE A 320 -8.53 23.11 -4.94
C ILE A 320 -9.02 21.68 -4.69
N LEU A 321 -10.31 21.56 -4.40
CA LEU A 321 -10.99 20.29 -4.18
C LEU A 321 -11.68 19.85 -5.47
N ILE A 322 -11.23 18.73 -6.04
CA ILE A 322 -11.76 18.14 -7.26
C ILE A 322 -12.65 16.97 -6.86
N PRO A 323 -13.97 17.02 -7.09
CA PRO A 323 -14.83 15.88 -6.79
C PRO A 323 -14.67 14.77 -7.85
N ILE A 324 -14.76 13.51 -7.42
CA ILE A 324 -14.91 12.36 -8.34
C ILE A 324 -16.03 12.64 -9.35
N ALA A 325 -15.78 12.23 -10.61
CA ALA A 325 -16.63 12.43 -11.77
C ALA A 325 -16.91 13.89 -12.19
N GLY A 326 -16.35 14.88 -11.47
CA GLY A 326 -16.44 16.31 -11.80
C GLY A 326 -17.71 17.00 -11.31
N GLU A 327 -17.74 18.33 -11.46
CA GLU A 327 -18.89 19.15 -11.07
C GLU A 327 -20.15 18.79 -11.88
N GLY A 328 -21.30 18.66 -11.21
CA GLY A 328 -22.57 18.33 -11.85
C GLY A 328 -22.73 16.87 -12.27
N ALA A 329 -21.81 15.99 -11.88
CA ALA A 329 -21.93 14.54 -12.09
C ALA A 329 -23.19 13.97 -11.43
N SER A 330 -23.78 12.94 -12.04
CA SER A 330 -24.88 12.21 -11.42
C SER A 330 -24.39 11.40 -10.23
N GLN A 331 -25.27 11.15 -9.26
CA GLN A 331 -24.97 10.27 -8.12
C GLN A 331 -24.48 8.88 -8.58
N ILE A 332 -25.06 8.36 -9.68
CA ILE A 332 -24.66 7.07 -10.27
C ILE A 332 -23.21 7.12 -10.75
N ASP A 333 -22.78 8.21 -11.39
CA ASP A 333 -21.40 8.35 -11.86
C ASP A 333 -20.42 8.45 -10.69
N ILE A 334 -20.78 9.22 -9.66
CA ILE A 334 -19.98 9.36 -8.44
C ILE A 334 -19.80 7.99 -7.77
N GLU A 335 -20.88 7.23 -7.57
CA GLU A 335 -20.82 5.89 -6.98
C GLU A 335 -19.96 4.93 -7.81
N ARG A 336 -20.14 4.92 -9.13
CA ARG A 336 -19.39 4.02 -10.04
C ARG A 336 -17.91 4.33 -10.06
N GLU A 337 -17.52 5.58 -10.23
CA GLU A 337 -16.10 5.94 -10.30
C GLU A 337 -15.44 5.95 -8.92
N THR A 338 -16.17 6.22 -7.84
CA THR A 338 -15.67 5.99 -6.48
C THR A 338 -15.40 4.51 -6.24
N HIS A 339 -16.33 3.63 -6.62
CA HIS A 339 -16.17 2.17 -6.45
C HIS A 339 -14.95 1.59 -7.15
N PHE A 340 -14.55 2.14 -8.30
CA PHE A 340 -13.33 1.74 -9.00
C PHE A 340 -12.14 2.64 -8.67
N ASP A 341 -12.04 3.03 -7.39
CA ASP A 341 -10.91 3.73 -6.80
C ASP A 341 -10.54 5.01 -7.55
N GLY A 342 -11.56 5.80 -7.86
CA GLY A 342 -11.46 7.04 -8.62
C GLY A 342 -10.64 8.13 -7.94
N THR A 343 -10.34 8.05 -6.64
CA THR A 343 -9.41 8.99 -5.99
C THR A 343 -7.94 8.55 -6.08
N ASN A 344 -7.69 7.27 -6.36
CA ASN A 344 -6.46 6.57 -6.00
C ASN A 344 -5.35 6.70 -7.09
N TYR A 345 -5.15 7.92 -7.59
CA TYR A 345 -4.12 8.21 -8.58
C TYR A 345 -2.73 8.31 -7.95
N LEU A 346 -1.70 7.86 -8.68
CA LEU A 346 -0.30 8.06 -8.31
C LEU A 346 0.23 9.35 -8.94
N ALA A 347 0.54 10.36 -8.14
CA ALA A 347 1.31 11.51 -8.61
C ALA A 347 2.77 11.11 -8.83
N ILE A 348 3.29 11.31 -10.05
CA ILE A 348 4.70 11.04 -10.39
C ILE A 348 5.56 12.31 -10.43
N ARG A 349 4.91 13.48 -10.47
CA ARG A 349 5.46 14.82 -10.25
C ARG A 349 4.27 15.76 -10.02
N PRO A 350 4.46 17.01 -9.54
CA PRO A 350 3.34 17.88 -9.19
C PRO A 350 2.40 18.11 -10.38
N GLY A 351 1.13 17.73 -10.25
CA GLY A 351 0.12 17.88 -11.29
C GLY A 351 0.24 16.88 -12.46
N VAL A 352 0.99 15.79 -12.32
CA VAL A 352 1.04 14.71 -13.31
C VAL A 352 0.81 13.36 -12.63
N VAL A 353 -0.24 12.68 -13.06
CA VAL A 353 -0.75 11.49 -12.38
C VAL A 353 -0.91 10.30 -13.30
N ILE A 354 -0.77 9.09 -12.76
CA ILE A 354 -1.10 7.82 -13.41
C ILE A 354 -2.32 7.21 -12.72
N GLY A 355 -3.24 6.65 -13.49
CA GLY A 355 -4.40 5.91 -12.99
C GLY A 355 -5.17 5.21 -14.10
N TYR A 356 -6.19 4.44 -13.73
CA TYR A 356 -6.98 3.70 -14.72
C TYR A 356 -7.75 4.59 -15.70
N SER A 357 -7.78 4.15 -16.96
CA SER A 357 -8.55 4.81 -18.02
C SER A 357 -10.07 4.74 -17.80
N ARG A 358 -10.56 3.80 -16.97
CA ARG A 358 -11.99 3.51 -16.80
C ARG A 358 -12.80 4.61 -16.11
N ASN A 359 -12.17 5.42 -15.28
CA ASN A 359 -12.80 6.53 -14.56
C ASN A 359 -12.78 7.79 -15.43
N GLU A 360 -13.44 7.72 -16.58
CA GLU A 360 -13.35 8.71 -17.66
C GLU A 360 -13.78 10.12 -17.23
N LYS A 361 -14.81 10.25 -16.37
CA LYS A 361 -15.28 11.56 -15.91
C LYS A 361 -14.31 12.16 -14.92
N THR A 362 -13.74 11.35 -14.02
CA THR A 362 -12.68 11.79 -13.11
C THR A 362 -11.42 12.18 -13.87
N ASN A 363 -11.02 11.41 -14.90
CA ASN A 363 -9.92 11.79 -15.79
C ASN A 363 -10.17 13.16 -16.44
N ALA A 364 -11.38 13.40 -16.95
CA ALA A 364 -11.75 14.70 -17.51
C ALA A 364 -11.77 15.83 -16.47
N ALA A 365 -12.22 15.56 -15.24
CA ALA A 365 -12.21 16.53 -14.14
C ALA A 365 -10.79 16.92 -13.72
N LEU A 366 -9.87 15.96 -13.68
CA LEU A 366 -8.45 16.20 -13.42
C LEU A 366 -7.81 17.07 -14.50
N GLU A 367 -8.02 16.74 -15.78
CA GLU A 367 -7.52 17.54 -16.91
C GLU A 367 -8.11 18.96 -16.90
N ALA A 368 -9.41 19.10 -16.61
CA ALA A 368 -10.07 20.41 -16.47
C ALA A 368 -9.49 21.26 -15.32
N ALA A 369 -9.01 20.60 -14.26
CA ALA A 369 -8.31 21.24 -13.14
C ALA A 369 -6.80 21.49 -13.41
N GLY A 370 -6.32 21.20 -14.62
CA GLY A 370 -4.94 21.41 -15.04
C GLY A 370 -3.97 20.32 -14.56
N ILE A 371 -4.47 19.15 -14.17
CA ILE A 371 -3.66 17.97 -13.86
C ILE A 371 -3.54 17.11 -15.11
N LYS A 372 -2.30 16.83 -15.54
CA LYS A 372 -2.04 15.91 -16.64
C LYS A 372 -2.26 14.47 -16.19
N VAL A 373 -3.14 13.76 -16.87
CA VAL A 373 -3.41 12.35 -16.65
C VAL A 373 -2.64 11.49 -17.65
N LEU A 374 -1.99 10.45 -17.14
CA LEU A 374 -1.32 9.39 -17.90
C LEU A 374 -2.12 8.09 -17.68
N PRO A 375 -3.23 7.89 -18.42
CA PRO A 375 -4.10 6.77 -18.18
C PRO A 375 -3.50 5.47 -18.72
N PHE A 376 -3.80 4.35 -18.07
CA PHE A 376 -3.54 3.02 -18.61
C PHE A 376 -4.77 2.11 -18.45
N HIS A 377 -4.86 1.09 -19.30
CA HIS A 377 -5.89 0.06 -19.18
C HIS A 377 -5.54 -0.87 -18.01
N GLY A 378 -6.45 -1.01 -17.05
CA GLY A 378 -6.28 -1.79 -15.82
C GLY A 378 -7.60 -2.37 -15.31
N ASN A 379 -8.43 -2.87 -16.22
CA ASN A 379 -9.77 -3.33 -15.89
C ASN A 379 -9.74 -4.58 -15.00
N GLN A 380 -8.83 -5.53 -15.27
CA GLN A 380 -8.66 -6.70 -14.42
C GLN A 380 -8.05 -6.30 -13.08
N LEU A 381 -6.98 -5.51 -13.08
CA LEU A 381 -6.32 -5.05 -11.85
C LEU A 381 -7.30 -4.33 -10.91
N SER A 382 -8.21 -3.51 -11.45
CA SER A 382 -9.20 -2.81 -10.62
C SER A 382 -10.19 -3.71 -9.89
N LEU A 383 -10.32 -5.00 -10.26
CA LEU A 383 -11.20 -5.94 -9.55
C LEU A 383 -10.65 -6.33 -8.17
N GLY A 384 -9.38 -6.07 -7.88
CA GLY A 384 -8.84 -6.14 -6.52
C GLY A 384 -9.12 -4.92 -5.66
N MET A 385 -9.92 -3.95 -6.14
CA MET A 385 -10.34 -2.76 -5.37
C MET A 385 -9.16 -1.85 -4.99
N GLY A 386 -8.29 -1.56 -5.97
CA GLY A 386 -7.22 -0.58 -5.84
C GLY A 386 -6.74 -0.06 -7.20
N ASN A 387 -6.16 1.13 -7.24
CA ASN A 387 -5.65 1.80 -8.44
C ASN A 387 -4.12 2.00 -8.37
N ALA A 388 -3.56 2.87 -9.21
CA ALA A 388 -2.13 3.06 -9.35
C ALA A 388 -1.42 3.42 -8.02
N ARG A 389 -2.07 4.16 -7.11
CA ARG A 389 -1.47 4.46 -5.80
C ARG A 389 -1.37 3.20 -4.94
N CYS A 390 -2.42 2.38 -4.88
CA CYS A 390 -2.41 1.09 -4.17
C CYS A 390 -1.34 0.14 -4.72
N MET A 391 -1.09 0.15 -6.04
CA MET A 391 -0.12 -0.74 -6.68
C MET A 391 1.34 -0.27 -6.58
N SER A 392 1.61 0.83 -5.88
CA SER A 392 2.94 1.43 -5.83
C SER A 392 3.34 1.86 -4.43
N MET A 393 4.62 1.74 -4.11
CA MET A 393 5.22 2.32 -2.92
C MET A 393 6.46 3.15 -3.28
N PRO A 394 6.36 4.50 -3.29
CA PRO A 394 7.50 5.38 -3.50
C PRO A 394 8.65 5.04 -2.54
N LEU A 395 9.84 4.85 -3.08
CA LEU A 395 11.07 4.65 -2.30
C LEU A 395 11.87 5.95 -2.24
N SER A 396 11.87 6.73 -3.31
CA SER A 396 12.39 8.09 -3.29
C SER A 396 11.66 9.05 -4.22
N ARG A 397 11.49 10.28 -3.76
CA ARG A 397 10.98 11.44 -4.49
C ARG A 397 11.93 12.62 -4.25
N LYS A 398 12.05 13.48 -5.25
CA LYS A 398 12.85 14.70 -5.21
C LYS A 398 12.24 15.81 -4.37
#